data_AF-A0A1I3JKZ4-F1
#
_entry.id   AF-A0A1I3JKZ4-F1
#
_cell.length_a   1.000
_cell.length_b   1.000
_cell.length_c   1.000
_cell.angle_alpha   90.00
_cell.angle_beta   90.00
_cell.angle_gamma   90.00
#
_symmetry.space_group_name_H-M   'P 1'
#
loop_
_entity.id
_entity.type
_entity.pdbx_description
1 polymer ?
#
loop_
_entity_poly.entity_id
_entity_poly.type
_entity_poly.pdbx_seq_one_letter_code
_entity_poly.pdbx_strand_id
1 'polypeptide(L)'
;MSDKYHDQNNYIPLTFGLDIGMASVGWAVLAPNRIVNLGVRAFDKAETAKEGESLNKVRRDARLMRRRLQRRAWRLTKLARLLRQEGLISNAKLFKNQHPFSHSLWQLRVKGLDCLLNEEEWARVIYHLCKHRGFYWISRAEEKAVESDSNSEGGKVKKGLTKTQQLMQERGYRTAAEMVMAEFPEAQRNKQGDYSRALSRSLLAEELKMLFECQHKLGNPYTNEEFETKILGSSGKKSGLFWEQRPALAGDALLKMLGRCTFEREEYRAPKASFTAERHVWLTRLNNLRIVINGINRPLNSDERIAVLHLPYQQSSNFTFKQLRAALVKNGLTESFYFAGLAYPNEKQKDEEKTKNPEDEKLIKFPAWHSLKRKLKEKGLEGEWQQISVAALEGKPQLLDQIAVVLSVYKEDHDLTKELQKLELPNKTRMIEALGEISFKEFHALSLKALYKIVPFMEVMCQHFSGHNVKQLCAAIRSLAAINIHWLNAV
;
A
#
# COMPACT_ATOMS: atom_id res chain seq x y z
N MET A 1 -61.04 -22.77 -50.65
CA MET A 1 -60.33 -21.47 -50.62
C MET A 1 -60.39 -20.94 -49.20
N SER A 2 -59.40 -21.30 -48.40
CA SER A 2 -59.22 -20.79 -47.04
C SER A 2 -57.75 -20.36 -46.95
N ASP A 3 -57.47 -19.18 -47.48
CA ASP A 3 -56.11 -18.64 -47.45
C ASP A 3 -55.80 -18.09 -46.05
N LYS A 4 -54.78 -18.70 -45.47
CA LYS A 4 -54.17 -18.37 -44.19
C LYS A 4 -53.61 -16.96 -44.24
N TYR A 5 -54.19 -16.05 -43.47
CA TYR A 5 -53.52 -14.81 -43.07
C TYR A 5 -52.35 -15.18 -42.15
N HIS A 6 -51.14 -15.22 -42.72
CA HIS A 6 -49.91 -15.18 -41.94
C HIS A 6 -49.77 -13.77 -41.36
N ASP A 7 -49.95 -13.68 -40.04
CA ASP A 7 -49.62 -12.51 -39.23
C ASP A 7 -48.09 -12.29 -39.29
N GLN A 8 -47.62 -11.58 -40.31
CA GLN A 8 -46.25 -11.11 -40.39
C GLN A 8 -46.12 -9.96 -39.40
N ASN A 9 -45.72 -10.28 -38.16
CA ASN A 9 -45.31 -9.29 -37.18
C ASN A 9 -44.28 -8.34 -37.82
N ASN A 10 -44.72 -7.13 -38.14
CA ASN A 10 -43.92 -6.07 -38.74
C ASN A 10 -42.97 -5.51 -37.66
N TYR A 11 -41.86 -6.21 -37.42
CA TYR A 11 -40.84 -5.77 -36.47
C TYR A 11 -40.04 -4.60 -37.06
N ILE A 12 -40.33 -3.39 -36.58
CA ILE A 12 -39.57 -2.18 -36.94
C ILE A 12 -38.31 -2.15 -36.06
N PRO A 13 -37.10 -1.90 -36.62
CA PRO A 13 -35.88 -1.79 -35.83
C PRO A 13 -35.95 -0.59 -34.87
N LEU A 14 -35.57 -0.80 -33.62
CA LEU A 14 -35.56 0.24 -32.58
C LEU A 14 -34.12 0.50 -32.10
N THR A 15 -33.77 1.77 -31.93
CA THR A 15 -32.53 2.21 -31.31
C THR A 15 -32.81 2.78 -29.93
N PHE A 16 -32.06 2.32 -28.93
CA PHE A 16 -32.18 2.75 -27.53
C PHE A 16 -30.98 3.64 -27.19
N GLY A 17 -31.24 4.94 -26.97
CA GLY A 17 -30.26 5.87 -26.42
C GLY A 17 -30.38 5.91 -24.90
N LEU A 18 -29.26 5.78 -24.18
CA LEU A 18 -29.21 5.88 -22.71
C LEU A 18 -28.14 6.90 -22.30
N ASP A 19 -28.55 7.94 -21.58
CA ASP A 19 -27.67 8.89 -20.91
C ASP A 19 -27.67 8.58 -19.41
N ILE A 20 -26.62 7.88 -18.96
CA ILE A 20 -26.53 7.32 -17.60
C ILE A 20 -25.65 8.23 -16.74
N GLY A 21 -26.30 9.08 -15.94
CA GLY A 21 -25.67 9.93 -14.93
C GLY A 21 -25.67 9.29 -13.54
N MET A 22 -25.04 9.96 -12.56
CA MET A 22 -24.94 9.47 -11.18
C MET A 22 -26.28 9.41 -10.40
N ALA A 23 -27.31 10.11 -10.88
CA ALA A 23 -28.61 10.24 -10.21
C ALA A 23 -29.81 10.15 -11.19
N SER A 24 -29.54 9.88 -12.46
CA SER A 24 -30.56 9.89 -13.49
C SER A 24 -30.14 9.05 -14.68
N VAL A 25 -31.10 8.36 -15.28
CA VAL A 25 -30.96 7.78 -16.62
C VAL A 25 -31.95 8.45 -17.55
N GLY A 26 -31.45 9.29 -18.46
CA GLY A 26 -32.21 9.71 -19.63
C GLY A 26 -32.28 8.56 -20.63
N TRP A 27 -33.45 8.31 -21.21
CA TRP A 27 -33.63 7.27 -22.21
C TRP A 27 -34.50 7.74 -23.37
N ALA A 28 -34.20 7.27 -24.56
CA ALA A 28 -35.00 7.49 -25.76
C ALA A 28 -35.06 6.22 -26.60
N VAL A 29 -36.23 5.96 -27.19
CA VAL A 29 -36.47 4.87 -28.13
C VAL A 29 -36.80 5.49 -29.48
N LEU A 30 -35.98 5.21 -30.48
CA LEU A 30 -36.11 5.74 -31.83
C LEU A 30 -36.47 4.61 -32.78
N ALA A 31 -37.46 4.85 -33.63
CA ALA A 31 -37.65 4.13 -34.89
C ALA A 31 -37.03 4.95 -36.03
N PRO A 32 -36.82 4.40 -37.24
CA PRO A 32 -36.10 5.09 -38.31
C PRO A 32 -36.64 6.47 -38.70
N ASN A 33 -37.95 6.68 -38.54
CA ASN A 33 -38.64 7.90 -38.96
C ASN A 33 -39.33 8.65 -37.82
N ARG A 34 -39.20 8.21 -36.56
CA ARG A 34 -39.86 8.85 -35.42
C ARG A 34 -39.22 8.52 -34.08
N ILE A 35 -39.42 9.42 -33.12
CA ILE A 35 -39.23 9.10 -31.70
C ILE A 35 -40.44 8.27 -31.24
N VAL A 36 -40.18 7.06 -30.75
CA VAL A 36 -41.23 6.18 -30.21
C VAL A 36 -41.59 6.62 -28.79
N ASN A 37 -40.59 6.86 -27.96
CA ASN A 37 -40.78 7.34 -26.59
C ASN A 37 -39.48 7.93 -26.04
N LEU A 38 -39.58 8.75 -25.00
CA LEU A 38 -38.44 9.26 -24.26
C LEU A 38 -38.85 9.50 -22.80
N GLY A 39 -37.87 9.47 -21.91
CA GLY A 39 -38.11 9.76 -20.51
C GLY A 39 -36.83 9.92 -19.70
N VAL A 40 -37.01 10.25 -18.43
CA VAL A 40 -35.91 10.34 -17.47
C VAL A 40 -36.31 9.58 -16.22
N ARG A 41 -35.46 8.62 -15.81
CA ARG A 41 -35.56 7.97 -14.52
C ARG A 41 -34.60 8.66 -13.54
N ALA A 42 -35.11 9.52 -12.68
CA ALA A 42 -34.35 10.05 -11.55
C ALA A 42 -34.32 9.05 -10.37
N PHE A 43 -33.21 9.00 -9.66
CA PHE A 43 -33.02 8.21 -8.44
C PHE A 43 -32.04 8.90 -7.49
N ASP A 44 -32.10 8.55 -6.20
CA ASP A 44 -31.25 9.18 -5.19
C ASP A 44 -29.77 8.83 -5.40
N LYS A 45 -28.90 9.83 -5.24
CA LYS A 45 -27.46 9.62 -5.22
C LYS A 45 -27.08 8.72 -4.04
N ALA A 46 -26.15 7.80 -4.25
CA ALA A 46 -25.63 6.91 -3.21
C ALA A 46 -24.60 7.60 -2.28
N GLU A 47 -24.87 8.84 -1.89
CA GLU A 47 -23.98 9.74 -1.15
C GLU A 47 -24.72 10.41 0.02
N THR A 48 -23.99 10.88 1.03
CA THR A 48 -24.56 11.66 2.12
C THR A 48 -24.97 13.04 1.62
N ALA A 49 -26.17 13.50 2.01
CA ALA A 49 -26.69 14.80 1.58
C ALA A 49 -25.81 16.00 2.00
N LYS A 50 -25.02 15.86 3.07
CA LYS A 50 -24.24 16.95 3.67
C LYS A 50 -22.80 17.02 3.17
N GLU A 51 -22.12 15.89 3.04
CA GLU A 51 -20.66 15.84 2.79
C GLU A 51 -20.31 15.16 1.46
N GLY A 52 -21.30 14.62 0.72
CA GLY A 52 -21.05 13.91 -0.54
C GLY A 52 -20.27 12.61 -0.37
N GLU A 53 -20.18 12.07 0.85
CA GLU A 53 -19.46 10.82 1.10
C GLU A 53 -20.30 9.61 0.68
N SER A 54 -19.65 8.58 0.13
CA SER A 54 -20.34 7.32 -0.17
C SER A 54 -20.99 6.71 1.08
N LEU A 55 -22.26 6.31 1.00
CA LEU A 55 -23.00 5.65 2.09
C LEU A 55 -22.28 4.39 2.61
N ASN A 56 -21.55 3.69 1.73
CA ASN A 56 -20.77 2.51 2.09
C ASN A 56 -19.56 2.84 2.96
N LYS A 57 -18.95 4.02 2.82
CA LYS A 57 -17.85 4.48 3.65
C LYS A 57 -18.32 4.69 5.10
N VAL A 58 -19.41 5.45 5.30
CA VAL A 58 -20.01 5.68 6.62
C VAL A 58 -20.35 4.35 7.32
N ARG A 59 -21.01 3.43 6.59
CA ARG A 59 -21.33 2.08 7.11
C ARG A 59 -20.08 1.29 7.49
N ARG A 60 -19.02 1.36 6.67
CA ARG A 60 -17.74 0.68 6.91
C ARG A 60 -17.06 1.22 8.16
N ASP A 61 -16.98 2.54 8.31
CA ASP A 61 -16.30 3.22 9.41
C ASP A 61 -17.01 2.94 10.74
N ALA A 62 -18.34 3.02 10.77
CA ALA A 62 -19.14 2.63 11.94
C ALA A 62 -18.96 1.14 12.31
N ARG A 63 -18.87 0.24 11.31
CA ARG A 63 -18.60 -1.19 11.55
C ARG A 63 -17.20 -1.43 12.10
N LEU A 64 -16.18 -0.72 11.60
CA LEU A 64 -14.81 -0.80 12.11
C LEU A 64 -14.74 -0.35 13.57
N MET A 65 -15.41 0.76 13.91
CA MET A 65 -15.54 1.27 15.28
C MET A 65 -16.15 0.21 16.21
N ARG A 66 -17.30 -0.38 15.84
CA ARG A 66 -17.96 -1.43 16.64
C ARG A 66 -17.05 -2.63 16.87
N ARG A 67 -16.40 -3.15 15.81
CA ARG A 67 -15.46 -4.27 15.93
C ARG A 67 -14.30 -3.95 16.87
N ARG A 68 -13.73 -2.74 16.78
CA ARG A 68 -12.64 -2.28 17.64
C ARG A 68 -13.06 -2.27 19.11
N LEU A 69 -14.22 -1.69 19.43
CA LEU A 69 -14.76 -1.61 20.79
C LEU A 69 -15.09 -3.01 21.34
N GLN A 70 -15.76 -3.85 20.56
CA GLN A 70 -16.08 -5.23 20.93
C GLN A 70 -14.82 -6.04 21.23
N ARG A 71 -13.79 -5.98 20.38
CA ARG A 71 -12.52 -6.71 20.59
C ARG A 71 -11.78 -6.21 21.82
N ARG A 72 -11.80 -4.90 22.09
CA ARG A 72 -11.24 -4.34 23.34
C ARG A 72 -11.96 -4.90 24.56
N ALA A 73 -13.30 -4.84 24.57
CA ALA A 73 -14.11 -5.36 25.68
C ALA A 73 -13.89 -6.88 25.88
N TRP A 74 -13.80 -7.63 24.78
CA TRP A 74 -13.53 -9.07 24.83
C TRP A 74 -12.14 -9.37 25.38
N ARG A 75 -11.09 -8.69 24.93
CA ARG A 75 -9.74 -8.83 25.47
C ARG A 75 -9.72 -8.56 26.98
N LEU A 76 -10.34 -7.48 27.44
CA LEU A 76 -10.40 -7.13 28.85
C LEU A 76 -11.23 -8.14 29.68
N THR A 77 -12.24 -8.75 29.06
CA THR A 77 -13.00 -9.85 29.68
C THR A 77 -12.13 -11.09 29.85
N LYS A 78 -11.34 -11.45 28.82
CA LYS A 78 -10.38 -12.55 28.91
C LYS A 78 -9.31 -12.30 29.96
N LEU A 79 -8.78 -11.07 30.01
CA LEU A 79 -7.83 -10.67 31.05
C LEU A 79 -8.44 -10.81 32.45
N ALA A 80 -9.64 -10.29 32.70
CA ALA A 80 -10.27 -10.41 34.01
C ALA A 80 -10.54 -11.87 34.42
N ARG A 81 -10.83 -12.76 33.45
CA ARG A 81 -10.95 -14.20 33.71
C ARG A 81 -9.60 -14.83 34.04
N LEU A 82 -8.55 -14.45 33.32
CA LEU A 82 -7.19 -14.92 33.59
C LEU A 82 -6.73 -14.50 34.99
N LEU A 83 -6.88 -13.22 35.35
CA LEU A 83 -6.52 -12.72 36.68
C LEU A 83 -7.25 -13.48 37.80
N ARG A 84 -8.51 -13.89 37.56
CA ARG A 84 -9.25 -14.73 38.50
C ARG A 84 -8.73 -16.17 38.57
N GLN A 85 -8.39 -16.76 37.42
CA GLN A 85 -7.86 -18.13 37.35
C GLN A 85 -6.52 -18.25 38.07
N GLU A 86 -5.68 -17.23 37.97
CA GLU A 86 -4.38 -17.14 38.65
C GLU A 86 -4.53 -16.79 40.15
N GLY A 87 -5.76 -16.60 40.65
CA GLY A 87 -6.04 -16.30 42.05
C GLY A 87 -5.75 -14.85 42.48
N LEU A 88 -5.29 -13.98 41.57
CA LEU A 88 -4.97 -12.57 41.86
C LEU A 88 -6.21 -11.72 42.17
N ILE A 89 -7.39 -12.12 41.69
CA ILE A 89 -8.66 -11.51 42.06
C ILE A 89 -9.72 -12.56 42.32
N SER A 90 -10.61 -12.32 43.29
CA SER A 90 -11.72 -13.23 43.59
C SER A 90 -12.85 -13.18 42.55
N ASN A 91 -13.07 -12.03 41.91
CA ASN A 91 -14.19 -11.80 41.01
C ASN A 91 -13.79 -11.11 39.70
N ALA A 92 -14.03 -11.78 38.56
CA ALA A 92 -13.77 -11.22 37.23
C ALA A 92 -14.63 -9.98 36.88
N LYS A 93 -15.68 -9.68 37.67
CA LYS A 93 -16.48 -8.45 37.56
C LYS A 93 -15.87 -7.25 38.29
N LEU A 94 -14.74 -7.39 38.99
CA LEU A 94 -14.05 -6.31 39.72
C LEU A 94 -13.95 -5.02 38.88
N PHE A 95 -13.56 -5.14 37.62
CA PHE A 95 -13.37 -3.98 36.71
C PHE A 95 -14.66 -3.45 36.06
N LYS A 96 -15.79 -4.14 36.22
CA LYS A 96 -17.10 -3.72 35.69
C LYS A 96 -17.88 -2.89 36.70
N ASN A 97 -17.69 -3.19 37.99
CA ASN A 97 -18.34 -2.46 39.05
C ASN A 97 -17.71 -1.06 39.15
N GLN A 98 -18.55 -0.03 39.29
CA GLN A 98 -18.12 1.36 39.43
C GLN A 98 -17.64 1.67 40.86
N HIS A 99 -16.93 0.74 41.50
CA HIS A 99 -16.29 1.09 42.77
C HIS A 99 -15.24 2.17 42.48
N PRO A 100 -15.34 3.36 43.09
CA PRO A 100 -14.33 4.39 42.94
C PRO A 100 -13.02 3.81 43.44
N PHE A 101 -12.02 3.73 42.56
CA PHE A 101 -10.67 3.41 42.95
C PHE A 101 -9.95 4.73 43.18
N SER A 102 -9.54 4.97 44.43
CA SER A 102 -9.01 6.25 44.91
C SER A 102 -7.62 6.58 44.36
N HIS A 103 -6.83 5.56 44.00
CA HIS A 103 -5.44 5.77 43.58
C HIS A 103 -5.31 5.99 42.07
N SER A 104 -4.41 6.89 41.68
CA SER A 104 -4.06 7.07 40.27
C SER A 104 -3.31 5.85 39.74
N LEU A 105 -3.83 5.25 38.67
CA LEU A 105 -3.19 4.08 38.03
C LEU A 105 -1.83 4.42 37.40
N TRP A 106 -1.59 5.69 37.04
CA TRP A 106 -0.26 6.13 36.59
C TRP A 106 0.73 6.17 37.75
N GLN A 107 0.31 6.70 38.91
CA GLN A 107 1.15 6.70 40.11
C GLN A 107 1.44 5.28 40.59
N LEU A 108 0.47 4.36 40.55
CA LEU A 108 0.70 2.96 40.91
C LEU A 108 1.68 2.25 39.98
N ARG A 109 1.67 2.58 38.69
CA ARG A 109 2.67 2.07 37.74
C ARG A 109 4.08 2.55 38.07
N VAL A 110 4.23 3.77 38.55
CA VAL A 110 5.53 4.27 39.04
C VAL A 110 5.90 3.60 40.37
N LYS A 111 4.98 3.61 41.35
CA LYS A 111 5.16 3.01 42.68
C LYS A 111 5.54 1.52 42.60
N GLY A 112 4.95 0.78 41.66
CA GLY A 112 5.20 -0.65 41.47
C GLY A 112 6.61 -1.01 41.01
N LEU A 113 7.46 -0.03 40.69
CA LEU A 113 8.87 -0.28 40.41
C LEU A 113 9.70 -0.44 41.68
N ASP A 114 9.30 0.23 42.76
CA ASP A 114 10.09 0.35 43.99
C ASP A 114 9.36 -0.21 45.23
N CYS A 115 8.06 -0.46 45.15
CA CYS A 115 7.23 -0.93 46.26
C CYS A 115 6.34 -2.10 45.84
N LEU A 116 6.16 -3.05 46.76
CA LEU A 116 5.23 -4.16 46.57
C LEU A 116 3.79 -3.60 46.45
N LEU A 117 3.11 -3.94 45.35
CA LEU A 117 1.72 -3.58 45.15
C LEU A 117 0.83 -4.67 45.76
N ASN A 118 -0.29 -4.27 46.36
CA ASN A 118 -1.29 -5.25 46.78
C ASN A 118 -1.98 -5.90 45.56
N GLU A 119 -2.72 -6.98 45.80
CA GLU A 119 -3.38 -7.76 44.75
C GLU A 119 -4.29 -6.93 43.84
N GLU A 120 -5.10 -6.04 44.42
CA GLU A 120 -6.00 -5.19 43.66
C GLU A 120 -5.25 -4.10 42.86
N GLU A 121 -4.25 -3.46 43.47
CA GLU A 121 -3.37 -2.49 42.80
C GLU A 121 -2.69 -3.14 41.59
N TRP A 122 -2.10 -4.33 41.78
CA TRP A 122 -1.42 -5.07 40.73
C TRP A 122 -2.36 -5.48 39.60
N ALA A 123 -3.53 -6.03 39.93
CA ALA A 123 -4.55 -6.40 38.96
C ALA A 123 -5.02 -5.18 38.14
N ARG A 124 -5.18 -4.01 38.78
CA ARG A 124 -5.60 -2.77 38.12
C ARG A 124 -4.50 -2.18 37.24
N VAL A 125 -3.23 -2.29 37.62
CA VAL A 125 -2.08 -1.89 36.80
C VAL A 125 -2.01 -2.70 35.51
N ILE A 126 -2.08 -4.04 35.60
CA ILE A 126 -2.11 -4.92 34.43
C ILE A 126 -3.31 -4.59 33.54
N TYR A 127 -4.50 -4.45 34.14
CA TYR A 127 -5.72 -4.12 33.41
C TYR A 127 -5.62 -2.77 32.67
N HIS A 128 -5.04 -1.76 33.33
CA HIS A 128 -4.83 -0.44 32.75
C HIS A 128 -3.95 -0.51 31.50
N LEU A 129 -2.80 -1.20 31.58
CA LEU A 129 -1.86 -1.37 30.47
C LEU A 129 -2.51 -2.12 29.30
N CYS A 130 -3.25 -3.21 29.54
CA CYS A 130 -3.96 -3.94 28.48
C CYS A 130 -5.12 -3.16 27.84
N LYS A 131 -5.75 -2.25 28.60
CA LYS A 131 -6.81 -1.34 28.10
C LYS A 131 -6.21 -0.24 27.23
N HIS A 132 -5.07 0.31 27.64
CA HIS A 132 -4.39 1.46 27.03
C HIS A 132 -3.04 1.10 26.43
N ARG A 133 -2.98 -0.01 25.71
CA ARG A 133 -1.78 -0.66 25.14
C ARG A 133 -1.06 0.06 23.98
N GLY A 134 -1.22 1.38 23.85
CA GLY A 134 -0.51 2.16 22.83
C GLY A 134 -0.77 1.79 21.35
N PHE A 135 -0.09 2.54 20.48
CA PHE A 135 -0.08 2.32 19.03
C PHE A 135 0.99 1.31 18.64
N TYR A 136 0.72 0.49 17.62
CA TYR A 136 1.66 -0.53 17.15
C TYR A 136 1.70 -0.50 15.62
N TRP A 137 2.91 -0.28 15.08
CA TRP A 137 3.20 -0.49 13.67
C TRP A 137 3.18 -1.98 13.36
N ILE A 138 2.40 -2.40 12.37
CA ILE A 138 2.25 -3.82 12.01
C ILE A 138 3.53 -4.33 11.33
N SER A 139 4.24 -3.45 10.62
CA SER A 139 5.53 -3.73 10.00
C SER A 139 6.46 -2.52 10.03
N ARG A 140 7.77 -2.78 9.90
CA ARG A 140 8.79 -1.74 9.72
C ARG A 140 8.52 -0.88 8.48
N ALA A 141 8.01 -1.49 7.41
CA ALA A 141 7.63 -0.77 6.19
C ALA A 141 6.48 0.23 6.43
N GLU A 142 5.48 -0.12 7.25
CA GLU A 142 4.39 0.81 7.62
C GLU A 142 4.95 2.03 8.35
N GLU A 143 5.83 1.80 9.32
CA GLU A 143 6.48 2.86 10.10
C GLU A 143 7.28 3.82 9.21
N LYS A 144 8.05 3.30 8.23
CA LYS A 144 8.84 4.11 7.29
C LYS A 144 7.99 4.86 6.27
N ALA A 145 6.88 4.30 5.79
CA ALA A 145 6.05 4.92 4.73
C ALA A 145 5.41 6.26 5.15
N VAL A 146 5.17 6.47 6.44
CA VAL A 146 4.51 7.66 7.00
C VAL A 146 5.39 8.93 6.95
N GLU A 147 6.67 8.82 6.55
CA GLU A 147 7.60 9.97 6.42
C GLU A 147 7.21 10.97 5.34
N SER A 148 6.33 10.58 4.40
CA SER A 148 6.01 11.37 3.21
C SER A 148 4.94 12.46 3.40
N ASP A 149 4.09 12.38 4.42
CA ASP A 149 3.11 13.42 4.74
C ASP A 149 2.99 13.62 6.26
N SER A 150 3.81 14.54 6.75
CA SER A 150 3.94 14.83 8.18
C SER A 150 2.73 15.53 8.79
N ASN A 151 1.79 16.02 7.96
CA ASN A 151 0.56 16.71 8.38
C ASN A 151 -0.67 15.80 8.35
N SER A 152 -0.58 14.65 7.68
CA SER A 152 -1.57 13.58 7.79
C SER A 152 -1.75 13.13 9.26
N GLU A 153 -2.91 12.53 9.57
CA GLU A 153 -3.18 11.98 10.91
C GLU A 153 -2.11 10.95 11.33
N GLY A 154 -1.70 10.07 10.40
CA GLY A 154 -0.60 9.12 10.62
C GLY A 154 0.73 9.81 10.90
N GLY A 155 1.04 10.89 10.17
CA GLY A 155 2.23 11.72 10.39
C GLY A 155 2.26 12.35 11.79
N LYS A 156 1.13 12.87 12.27
CA LYS A 156 1.00 13.40 13.63
C LYS A 156 1.17 12.32 14.70
N VAL A 157 0.59 11.14 14.51
CA VAL A 157 0.80 9.98 15.40
C VAL A 157 2.27 9.59 15.45
N LYS A 158 2.95 9.47 14.31
CA LYS A 158 4.38 9.13 14.24
C LYS A 158 5.23 10.17 14.97
N LYS A 159 5.00 11.47 14.74
CA LYS A 159 5.68 12.56 15.45
C LYS A 159 5.51 12.44 16.97
N GLY A 160 4.30 12.16 17.44
CA GLY A 160 4.02 11.95 18.86
C GLY A 160 4.79 10.77 19.44
N LEU A 161 4.78 9.63 18.75
CA LEU A 161 5.51 8.43 19.16
C LEU A 161 7.03 8.69 19.21
N THR A 162 7.60 9.29 18.17
CA THR A 162 9.03 9.64 18.13
C THR A 162 9.40 10.61 19.25
N LYS A 163 8.58 11.64 19.49
CA LYS A 163 8.81 12.59 20.59
C LYS A 163 8.84 11.89 21.95
N THR A 164 7.85 11.06 22.26
CA THR A 164 7.85 10.33 23.56
C THR A 164 9.04 9.37 23.69
N GLN A 165 9.46 8.73 22.60
CA GLN A 165 10.65 7.88 22.58
C GLN A 165 11.94 8.69 22.83
N GLN A 166 12.06 9.88 22.25
CA GLN A 166 13.19 10.79 22.48
C GLN A 166 13.23 11.25 23.94
N LEU A 167 12.10 11.65 24.51
CA LEU A 167 12.03 12.08 25.92
C LEU A 167 12.45 10.95 26.88
N MET A 168 12.04 9.70 26.61
CA MET A 168 12.49 8.53 27.38
C MET A 168 14.02 8.40 27.37
N GLN A 169 14.65 8.57 26.20
CA GLN A 169 16.09 8.42 26.01
C GLN A 169 16.89 9.59 26.61
N GLU A 170 16.49 10.82 26.31
CA GLU A 170 17.19 12.04 26.72
C GLU A 170 17.19 12.23 28.24
N ARG A 171 16.09 11.87 28.91
CA ARG A 171 15.92 12.04 30.36
C ARG A 171 16.11 10.76 31.17
N GLY A 172 16.38 9.64 30.51
CA GLY A 172 16.72 8.36 31.16
C GLY A 172 15.60 7.79 32.04
N TYR A 173 14.33 7.96 31.66
CA TYR A 173 13.21 7.37 32.39
C TYR A 173 13.23 5.84 32.32
N ARG A 174 12.87 5.15 33.41
CA ARG A 174 12.82 3.68 33.42
C ARG A 174 11.59 3.17 32.67
N THR A 175 10.47 3.87 32.80
CA THR A 175 9.19 3.45 32.20
C THR A 175 8.38 4.61 31.59
N ALA A 176 7.42 4.27 30.72
CA ALA A 176 6.52 5.28 30.16
C ALA A 176 5.63 5.94 31.23
N ALA A 177 5.28 5.25 32.31
CA ALA A 177 4.53 5.84 33.40
C ALA A 177 5.30 6.95 34.12
N GLU A 178 6.58 6.73 34.41
CA GLU A 178 7.44 7.77 35.02
C GLU A 178 7.53 9.00 34.14
N MET A 179 7.85 8.79 32.86
CA MET A 179 7.94 9.86 31.88
C MET A 179 6.61 10.63 31.77
N VAL A 180 5.48 9.92 31.70
CA VAL A 180 4.17 10.57 31.61
C VAL A 180 3.83 11.35 32.88
N MET A 181 4.17 10.83 34.06
CA MET A 181 3.92 11.52 35.32
C MET A 181 4.80 12.77 35.49
N ALA A 182 6.06 12.71 35.03
CA ALA A 182 7.00 13.82 35.11
C ALA A 182 6.70 14.92 34.06
N GLU A 183 6.44 14.53 32.81
CA GLU A 183 6.29 15.45 31.68
C GLU A 183 4.86 15.98 31.51
N PHE A 184 3.87 15.21 31.97
CA PHE A 184 2.46 15.53 31.81
C PHE A 184 1.66 15.38 33.12
N PRO A 185 2.04 16.08 34.20
CA PRO A 185 1.42 15.94 35.52
C PRO A 185 -0.07 16.33 35.53
N GLU A 186 -0.44 17.35 34.76
CA GLU A 186 -1.83 17.84 34.70
C GLU A 186 -2.76 16.99 33.84
N ALA A 187 -2.22 16.29 32.84
CA ALA A 187 -3.05 15.50 31.92
C ALA A 187 -2.26 14.40 31.21
N GLN A 188 -2.48 13.16 31.61
CA GLN A 188 -1.75 11.99 31.09
C GLN A 188 -2.36 11.42 29.79
N ARG A 189 -3.46 11.99 29.29
CA ARG A 189 -4.21 11.48 28.12
C ARG A 189 -4.29 12.51 27.01
N ASN A 190 -4.18 12.03 25.77
CA ASN A 190 -4.39 12.85 24.58
C ASN A 190 -5.83 13.37 24.49
N LYS A 191 -5.98 14.60 23.98
CA LYS A 191 -7.26 15.19 23.57
C LYS A 191 -7.47 14.99 22.06
N GLN A 192 -8.67 15.28 21.56
CA GLN A 192 -8.99 15.10 20.15
C GLN A 192 -8.05 15.92 19.26
N GLY A 193 -7.42 15.27 18.27
CA GLY A 193 -6.48 15.90 17.34
C GLY A 193 -5.05 16.09 17.87
N ASP A 194 -4.81 15.84 19.17
CA ASP A 194 -3.49 15.90 19.79
C ASP A 194 -2.91 14.50 19.98
N TYR A 195 -1.67 14.31 19.54
CA TYR A 195 -0.91 13.07 19.64
C TYR A 195 0.38 13.21 20.45
N SER A 196 0.58 14.35 21.13
CA SER A 196 1.81 14.67 21.87
C SER A 196 2.18 13.65 22.97
N ARG A 197 1.20 12.93 23.51
CA ARG A 197 1.36 11.89 24.57
C ARG A 197 1.07 10.49 24.02
N ALA A 198 1.17 10.31 22.70
CA ALA A 198 0.99 9.00 22.09
C ALA A 198 2.14 8.07 22.51
N LEU A 199 1.82 6.92 23.08
CA LEU A 199 2.79 5.92 23.50
C LEU A 199 2.82 4.74 22.54
N SER A 200 4.02 4.26 22.24
CA SER A 200 4.20 3.03 21.46
C SER A 200 3.81 1.83 22.32
N ARG A 201 3.27 0.79 21.67
CA ARG A 201 2.94 -0.46 22.35
C ARG A 201 4.19 -1.17 22.85
N SER A 202 5.30 -1.05 22.12
CA SER A 202 6.60 -1.62 22.53
C SER A 202 7.07 -1.03 23.85
N LEU A 203 7.04 0.30 23.97
CA LEU A 203 7.42 1.01 25.20
C LEU A 203 6.55 0.58 26.40
N LEU A 204 5.25 0.39 26.19
CA LEU A 204 4.34 -0.08 27.23
C LEU A 204 4.52 -1.57 27.57
N ALA A 205 5.02 -2.37 26.63
CA ALA A 205 5.36 -3.77 26.89
C ALA A 205 6.65 -3.88 27.70
N GLU A 206 7.64 -3.04 27.40
CA GLU A 206 8.88 -2.92 28.18
C GLU A 206 8.56 -2.50 29.62
N GLU A 207 7.69 -1.50 29.81
CA GLU A 207 7.20 -1.13 31.13
C GLU A 207 6.50 -2.29 31.84
N LEU A 208 5.58 -2.99 31.17
CA LEU A 208 4.86 -4.10 31.79
C LEU A 208 5.82 -5.22 32.20
N LYS A 209 6.82 -5.52 31.36
CA LYS A 209 7.86 -6.51 31.67
C LYS A 209 8.68 -6.09 32.89
N MET A 210 9.15 -4.84 32.92
CA MET A 210 9.90 -4.31 34.05
C MET A 210 9.07 -4.34 35.35
N LEU A 211 7.77 -4.08 35.27
CA LEU A 211 6.88 -4.20 36.43
C LEU A 211 6.76 -5.64 36.94
N PHE A 212 6.65 -6.63 36.04
CA PHE A 212 6.69 -8.04 36.45
C PHE A 212 8.01 -8.39 37.14
N GLU A 213 9.14 -7.97 36.57
CA GLU A 213 10.47 -8.21 37.14
C GLU A 213 10.65 -7.55 38.52
N CYS A 214 10.26 -6.28 38.68
CA CYS A 214 10.33 -5.57 39.95
C CYS A 214 9.41 -6.18 41.00
N GLN A 215 8.14 -6.45 40.66
CA GLN A 215 7.19 -7.04 41.59
C GLN A 215 7.63 -8.45 42.01
N HIS A 216 8.24 -9.23 41.12
CA HIS A 216 8.81 -10.53 41.46
C HIS A 216 9.92 -10.40 42.49
N LYS A 217 10.88 -9.48 42.28
CA LYS A 217 11.97 -9.21 43.22
C LYS A 217 11.49 -8.72 44.58
N LEU A 218 10.36 -8.00 44.61
CA LEU A 218 9.73 -7.49 45.83
C LEU A 218 8.85 -8.54 46.54
N GLY A 219 8.79 -9.77 46.04
CA GLY A 219 8.10 -10.89 46.69
C GLY A 219 6.62 -11.03 46.32
N ASN A 220 6.16 -10.43 45.21
CA ASN A 220 4.79 -10.59 44.75
C ASN A 220 4.55 -12.04 44.24
N PRO A 221 3.59 -12.80 44.79
CA PRO A 221 3.36 -14.19 44.37
C PRO A 221 2.72 -14.29 42.97
N TYR A 222 2.15 -13.21 42.44
CA TYR A 222 1.43 -13.17 41.16
C TYR A 222 2.29 -12.63 40.01
N THR A 223 3.54 -13.10 39.91
CA THR A 223 4.50 -12.69 38.88
C THR A 223 5.27 -13.87 38.28
N ASN A 224 4.69 -15.08 38.33
CA ASN A 224 5.33 -16.25 37.72
C ASN A 224 5.43 -16.13 36.19
N GLU A 225 6.40 -16.82 35.60
CA GLU A 225 6.71 -16.74 34.15
C GLU A 225 5.55 -17.18 33.26
N GLU A 226 4.77 -18.18 33.69
CA GLU A 226 3.62 -18.67 32.93
C GLU A 226 2.53 -17.58 32.83
N PHE A 227 2.25 -16.90 33.94
CA PHE A 227 1.29 -15.81 34.00
C PHE A 227 1.76 -14.60 33.19
N GLU A 228 3.03 -14.20 33.32
CA GLU A 228 3.63 -13.14 32.50
C GLU A 228 3.51 -13.49 31.01
N THR A 229 3.83 -14.72 30.62
CA THR A 229 3.73 -15.21 29.24
C THR A 229 2.29 -15.15 28.71
N LYS A 230 1.28 -15.46 29.50
CA LYS A 230 -0.13 -15.32 29.08
C LYS A 230 -0.51 -13.86 28.82
N ILE A 231 0.09 -12.90 29.53
CA ILE A 231 -0.19 -11.46 29.38
C ILE A 231 0.65 -10.83 28.26
N LEU A 232 1.98 -10.96 28.31
CA LEU A 232 2.93 -10.32 27.41
C LEU A 232 3.37 -11.19 26.23
N GLY A 233 3.23 -12.50 26.32
CA GLY A 233 3.80 -13.45 25.36
C GLY A 233 5.23 -13.85 25.72
N SER A 234 5.71 -14.93 25.11
CA SER A 234 7.08 -15.40 25.30
C SER A 234 8.08 -14.46 24.63
N SER A 235 9.32 -14.43 25.14
CA SER A 235 10.42 -13.65 24.57
C SER A 235 10.47 -13.70 23.04
N GLY A 236 10.31 -12.55 22.40
CA GLY A 236 10.32 -12.40 20.93
C GLY A 236 9.00 -12.72 20.20
N LYS A 237 8.00 -13.30 20.87
CA LYS A 237 6.68 -13.60 20.30
C LYS A 237 5.59 -12.71 20.91
N LYS A 238 5.05 -11.80 20.11
CA LYS A 238 3.93 -10.89 20.46
C LYS A 238 2.58 -11.63 20.53
N SER A 239 2.47 -12.66 21.38
CA SER A 239 1.33 -13.58 21.43
C SER A 239 0.39 -13.40 22.63
N GLY A 240 0.85 -12.78 23.71
CA GLY A 240 0.05 -12.58 24.92
C GLY A 240 -1.16 -11.67 24.72
N LEU A 241 -2.07 -11.65 25.70
CA LEU A 241 -3.29 -10.82 25.66
C LEU A 241 -2.98 -9.34 25.35
N PHE A 242 -1.87 -8.79 25.87
CA PHE A 242 -1.44 -7.43 25.61
C PHE A 242 -1.27 -7.15 24.10
N TRP A 243 -0.65 -8.07 23.36
CA TRP A 243 -0.36 -7.93 21.94
C TRP A 243 -1.49 -8.37 21.02
N GLU A 244 -2.46 -9.13 21.51
CA GLU A 244 -3.51 -9.74 20.70
C GLU A 244 -4.21 -8.75 19.75
N GLN A 245 -4.06 -8.97 18.45
CA GLN A 245 -4.78 -8.26 17.41
C GLN A 245 -5.02 -9.19 16.22
N ARG A 246 -6.06 -8.91 15.43
CA ARG A 246 -6.29 -9.66 14.19
C ARG A 246 -5.20 -9.26 13.17
N PRO A 247 -4.70 -10.21 12.37
CA PRO A 247 -3.71 -9.89 11.35
C PRO A 247 -4.30 -8.92 10.31
N ALA A 248 -3.40 -8.21 9.63
CA ALA A 248 -3.75 -7.34 8.52
C ALA A 248 -4.28 -8.16 7.33
N LEU A 249 -4.90 -7.47 6.37
CA LEU A 249 -5.26 -8.08 5.09
C LEU A 249 -3.97 -8.35 4.30
N ALA A 250 -3.49 -9.60 4.34
CA ALA A 250 -2.27 -10.05 3.71
C ALA A 250 -2.39 -11.51 3.23
N GLY A 251 -1.41 -11.98 2.47
CA GLY A 251 -1.35 -13.38 2.01
C GLY A 251 -2.61 -13.78 1.24
N ASP A 252 -3.15 -14.95 1.55
CA ASP A 252 -4.35 -15.49 0.90
C ASP A 252 -5.57 -14.57 0.99
N ALA A 253 -5.73 -13.84 2.09
CA ALA A 253 -6.86 -12.93 2.25
C ALA A 253 -6.78 -11.76 1.26
N LEU A 254 -5.57 -11.26 0.99
CA LEU A 254 -5.32 -10.26 -0.03
C LEU A 254 -5.51 -10.85 -1.44
N LEU A 255 -4.97 -12.05 -1.69
CA LEU A 255 -5.08 -12.72 -2.99
C LEU A 255 -6.55 -13.00 -3.37
N LYS A 256 -7.41 -13.35 -2.40
CA LYS A 256 -8.85 -13.52 -2.63
C LYS A 256 -9.57 -12.24 -3.08
N MET A 257 -9.03 -11.06 -2.75
CA MET A 257 -9.56 -9.77 -3.19
C MET A 257 -8.91 -9.28 -4.49
N LEU A 258 -7.83 -9.93 -4.92
CA LEU A 258 -7.06 -9.51 -6.07
C LEU A 258 -7.73 -9.99 -7.37
N GLY A 259 -7.87 -9.07 -8.33
CA GLY A 259 -8.38 -9.40 -9.65
C GLY A 259 -7.47 -10.38 -10.41
N ARG A 260 -8.07 -11.11 -11.35
CA ARG A 260 -7.37 -12.02 -12.26
C ARG A 260 -6.83 -11.29 -13.48
N CYS A 261 -5.85 -11.89 -14.12
CA CYS A 261 -5.28 -11.40 -15.38
C CYS A 261 -6.33 -11.43 -16.50
N THR A 262 -6.25 -10.44 -17.38
CA THR A 262 -7.14 -10.33 -18.55
C THR A 262 -7.02 -11.53 -19.50
N PHE A 263 -5.79 -12.00 -19.75
CA PHE A 263 -5.51 -13.09 -20.71
C PHE A 263 -5.43 -14.46 -20.03
N GLU A 264 -4.71 -14.56 -18.91
CA GLU A 264 -4.50 -15.80 -18.16
C GLU A 264 -5.46 -15.82 -16.96
N ARG A 265 -6.74 -16.15 -17.17
CA ARG A 265 -7.81 -15.95 -16.16
C ARG A 265 -7.60 -16.70 -14.84
N GLU A 266 -6.80 -17.76 -14.84
CA GLU A 266 -6.44 -18.50 -13.62
C GLU A 266 -5.34 -17.81 -12.80
N GLU A 267 -4.60 -16.87 -13.40
CA GLU A 267 -3.49 -16.19 -12.76
C GLU A 267 -3.93 -14.89 -12.08
N TYR A 268 -3.32 -14.59 -10.93
CA TYR A 268 -3.46 -13.29 -10.30
C TYR A 268 -2.73 -12.21 -11.09
N ARG A 269 -3.23 -10.98 -10.99
CA ARG A 269 -2.56 -9.78 -11.50
C ARG A 269 -1.17 -9.61 -10.87
N ALA A 270 -0.18 -9.22 -11.67
CA ALA A 270 1.16 -8.91 -11.22
C ALA A 270 1.17 -7.65 -10.34
N PRO A 271 2.02 -7.55 -9.32
CA PRO A 271 2.29 -6.27 -8.67
C PRO A 271 2.76 -5.22 -9.68
N LYS A 272 2.30 -3.97 -9.55
CA LYS A 272 2.85 -2.88 -10.38
C LYS A 272 4.33 -2.62 -10.12
N ALA A 273 4.78 -2.97 -8.92
CA ALA A 273 6.16 -2.83 -8.47
C ALA A 273 7.11 -3.92 -8.99
N SER A 274 6.61 -4.90 -9.74
CA SER A 274 7.44 -5.91 -10.42
C SER A 274 8.26 -5.25 -11.54
N PHE A 275 9.50 -5.67 -11.71
CA PHE A 275 10.37 -5.19 -12.78
C PHE A 275 9.72 -5.37 -14.14
N THR A 276 9.15 -6.55 -14.41
CA THR A 276 8.52 -6.82 -15.71
C THR A 276 7.29 -5.95 -15.96
N ALA A 277 6.55 -5.57 -14.91
CA ALA A 277 5.42 -4.65 -15.04
C ALA A 277 5.90 -3.22 -15.33
N GLU A 278 6.92 -2.72 -14.61
CA GLU A 278 7.53 -1.41 -14.90
C GLU A 278 8.16 -1.38 -16.31
N ARG A 279 8.81 -2.48 -16.72
CA ARG A 279 9.39 -2.67 -18.06
C ARG A 279 8.31 -2.65 -19.14
N HIS A 280 7.19 -3.33 -18.95
CA HIS A 280 6.06 -3.31 -19.88
C HIS A 280 5.53 -1.89 -20.10
N VAL A 281 5.33 -1.12 -19.03
CA VAL A 281 4.89 0.27 -19.13
C VAL A 281 5.92 1.12 -19.89
N TRP A 282 7.21 0.93 -19.64
CA TRP A 282 8.27 1.64 -20.36
C TRP A 282 8.32 1.31 -21.84
N LEU A 283 8.35 0.04 -22.20
CA LEU A 283 8.38 -0.39 -23.59
C LEU A 283 7.13 0.08 -24.34
N THR A 284 5.97 0.11 -23.68
CA THR A 284 4.75 0.68 -24.27
C THR A 284 4.94 2.15 -24.60
N ARG A 285 5.43 2.95 -23.65
CA ARG A 285 5.70 4.39 -23.87
C ARG A 285 6.75 4.60 -24.96
N LEU A 286 7.84 3.84 -24.94
CA LEU A 286 8.93 3.97 -25.91
C LEU A 286 8.50 3.59 -27.33
N ASN A 287 7.76 2.49 -27.49
CA ASN A 287 7.27 2.04 -28.80
C ASN A 287 6.18 2.95 -29.39
N ASN A 288 5.36 3.56 -28.53
CA ASN A 288 4.32 4.50 -28.94
C ASN A 288 4.83 5.94 -29.07
N LEU A 289 6.05 6.23 -28.62
CA LEU A 289 6.62 7.55 -28.74
C LEU A 289 6.74 7.96 -30.21
N ARG A 290 6.35 9.20 -30.48
CA ARG A 290 6.41 9.81 -31.80
C ARG A 290 7.15 11.13 -31.69
N ILE A 291 8.01 11.39 -32.67
CA ILE A 291 8.70 12.65 -32.84
C ILE A 291 8.31 13.26 -34.17
N VAL A 292 8.30 14.58 -34.23
CA VAL A 292 8.04 15.32 -35.45
C VAL A 292 9.28 16.08 -35.86
N ILE A 293 9.74 15.82 -37.08
CA ILE A 293 10.92 16.44 -37.70
C ILE A 293 10.45 17.02 -39.02
N ASN A 294 10.65 18.32 -39.24
CA ASN A 294 10.24 19.01 -40.48
C ASN A 294 8.77 18.74 -40.87
N GLY A 295 7.87 18.71 -39.88
CA GLY A 295 6.45 18.42 -40.08
C GLY A 295 6.10 16.94 -40.29
N ILE A 296 7.07 16.04 -40.36
CA ILE A 296 6.86 14.61 -40.54
C ILE A 296 6.82 13.91 -39.18
N ASN A 297 5.67 13.33 -38.85
CA ASN A 297 5.48 12.51 -37.66
C ASN A 297 6.00 11.09 -37.90
N ARG A 298 6.98 10.66 -37.11
CA ARG A 298 7.55 9.30 -37.19
C ARG A 298 7.81 8.68 -35.81
N PRO A 299 7.82 7.33 -35.71
CA PRO A 299 8.36 6.66 -34.54
C PRO A 299 9.87 6.84 -34.41
N LEU A 300 10.41 6.53 -33.23
CA LEU A 300 11.84 6.32 -33.07
C LEU A 300 12.29 5.09 -33.88
N ASN A 301 13.48 5.16 -34.48
CA ASN A 301 14.11 4.02 -35.15
C ASN A 301 14.77 3.05 -34.13
N SER A 302 15.34 1.93 -34.61
CA SER A 302 15.95 0.93 -33.73
C SER A 302 17.11 1.50 -32.90
N ASP A 303 18.02 2.24 -33.52
CA ASP A 303 19.22 2.78 -32.86
C ASP A 303 18.85 3.82 -31.78
N GLU A 304 17.91 4.71 -32.11
CA GLU A 304 17.33 5.69 -31.18
C GLU A 304 16.69 5.00 -29.97
N ARG A 305 15.97 3.88 -30.18
CA ARG A 305 15.36 3.11 -29.08
C ARG A 305 16.41 2.41 -28.22
N ILE A 306 17.40 1.76 -28.83
CA ILE A 306 18.47 1.06 -28.13
C ILE A 306 19.25 2.03 -27.25
N ALA A 307 19.59 3.22 -27.78
CA ALA A 307 20.32 4.25 -27.06
C ALA A 307 19.62 4.72 -25.77
N VAL A 308 18.29 4.69 -25.73
CA VAL A 308 17.51 5.22 -24.61
C VAL A 308 16.91 4.13 -23.71
N LEU A 309 16.92 2.87 -24.14
CA LEU A 309 16.23 1.74 -23.50
C LEU A 309 16.60 1.56 -22.02
N HIS A 310 17.87 1.77 -21.67
CA HIS A 310 18.40 1.56 -20.33
C HIS A 310 18.51 2.84 -19.49
N LEU A 311 18.38 4.03 -20.10
CA LEU A 311 18.61 5.31 -19.42
C LEU A 311 17.71 5.54 -18.20
N PRO A 312 16.40 5.20 -18.22
CA PRO A 312 15.56 5.45 -17.05
C PRO A 312 16.00 4.63 -15.81
N TYR A 313 16.62 3.45 -16.01
CA TYR A 313 17.13 2.61 -14.92
C TYR A 313 18.38 3.19 -14.25
N GLN A 314 19.12 4.03 -14.97
CA GLN A 314 20.32 4.71 -14.49
C GLN A 314 19.98 5.95 -13.65
N GLN A 315 18.79 6.53 -13.84
CA GLN A 315 18.35 7.70 -13.08
C GLN A 315 18.10 7.38 -11.61
N SER A 316 18.21 8.40 -10.76
CA SER A 316 17.85 8.33 -9.34
C SER A 316 16.36 8.56 -9.09
N SER A 317 15.64 9.13 -10.06
CA SER A 317 14.25 9.54 -9.90
C SER A 317 13.46 9.46 -11.22
N ASN A 318 12.78 10.53 -11.61
CA ASN A 318 11.98 10.59 -12.84
C ASN A 318 12.89 10.66 -14.07
N PHE A 319 12.48 10.03 -15.16
CA PHE A 319 13.05 10.24 -16.48
C PHE A 319 12.15 11.21 -17.27
N THR A 320 12.68 12.36 -17.69
CA THR A 320 11.91 13.43 -18.35
C THR A 320 12.12 13.45 -19.87
N PHE A 321 11.23 14.14 -20.59
CA PHE A 321 11.38 14.33 -22.04
C PHE A 321 12.65 15.12 -22.39
N LYS A 322 13.06 16.07 -21.55
CA LYS A 322 14.32 16.82 -21.68
C LYS A 322 15.54 15.90 -21.65
N GLN A 323 15.57 14.94 -20.72
CA GLN A 323 16.64 13.95 -20.64
C GLN A 323 16.63 13.02 -21.85
N LEU A 324 15.44 12.63 -22.33
CA LEU A 324 15.31 11.86 -23.55
C LEU A 324 15.84 12.63 -24.77
N ARG A 325 15.47 13.90 -24.93
CA ARG A 325 15.97 14.76 -26.01
C ARG A 325 17.49 14.81 -26.00
N ALA A 326 18.10 15.11 -24.85
CA ALA A 326 19.55 15.17 -24.73
C ALA A 326 20.23 13.87 -25.15
N ALA A 327 19.64 12.72 -24.80
CA ALA A 327 20.14 11.42 -25.22
C ALA A 327 20.00 11.19 -26.73
N LEU A 328 18.85 11.54 -27.33
CA LEU A 328 18.64 11.38 -28.78
C LEU A 328 19.57 12.28 -29.59
N VAL A 329 19.74 13.55 -29.19
CA VAL A 329 20.66 14.50 -29.84
C VAL A 329 22.11 14.00 -29.75
N LYS A 330 22.52 13.51 -28.57
CA LYS A 330 23.84 12.90 -28.39
C LYS A 330 24.08 11.69 -29.31
N ASN A 331 23.01 10.97 -29.67
CA ASN A 331 23.06 9.83 -30.59
C ASN A 331 22.78 10.21 -32.06
N GLY A 332 22.97 11.49 -32.42
CA GLY A 332 22.97 11.93 -33.82
C GLY A 332 21.62 12.43 -34.35
N LEU A 333 20.59 12.56 -33.50
CA LEU A 333 19.35 13.21 -33.89
C LEU A 333 19.55 14.74 -33.96
N THR A 334 19.01 15.38 -35.00
CA THR A 334 19.01 16.85 -35.15
C THR A 334 18.34 17.54 -33.96
N GLU A 335 18.73 18.76 -33.61
CA GLU A 335 18.07 19.51 -32.53
C GLU A 335 16.64 19.97 -32.90
N SER A 336 16.36 20.14 -34.19
CA SER A 336 15.08 20.60 -34.73
C SER A 336 14.04 19.48 -34.82
N PHE A 337 13.58 18.99 -33.68
CA PHE A 337 12.43 18.10 -33.57
C PHE A 337 11.57 18.48 -32.37
N TYR A 338 10.39 17.87 -32.25
CA TYR A 338 9.57 17.94 -31.05
C TYR A 338 8.87 16.61 -30.78
N PHE A 339 8.50 16.35 -29.53
CA PHE A 339 7.74 15.15 -29.18
C PHE A 339 6.25 15.36 -29.50
N ALA A 340 5.65 14.44 -30.24
CA ALA A 340 4.22 14.49 -30.50
C ALA A 340 3.45 14.24 -29.19
N GLY A 341 2.40 15.04 -28.97
CA GLY A 341 1.57 14.96 -27.76
C GLY A 341 1.99 15.89 -26.62
N LEU A 342 3.14 16.58 -26.73
CA LEU A 342 3.48 17.69 -25.84
C LEU A 342 2.95 19.02 -26.40
N ALA A 343 2.43 19.88 -25.53
CA ALA A 343 1.95 21.21 -25.88
C ALA A 343 3.12 22.20 -25.88
N TYR A 344 3.73 22.41 -27.05
CA TYR A 344 4.77 23.42 -27.23
C TYR A 344 4.16 24.83 -27.37
N PRO A 345 4.71 25.84 -26.67
CA PRO A 345 4.17 27.19 -26.73
C PRO A 345 4.41 27.85 -28.09
N ASN A 346 3.40 28.60 -28.56
CA ASN A 346 3.49 29.43 -29.77
C ASN A 346 4.39 30.65 -29.52
N GLU A 347 4.83 31.33 -30.58
CA GLU A 347 5.74 32.50 -30.47
C GLU A 347 5.23 33.57 -29.50
N LYS A 348 3.93 33.90 -29.54
CA LYS A 348 3.30 34.85 -28.60
C LYS A 348 3.31 34.41 -27.12
N GLN A 349 3.42 33.12 -26.85
CA GLN A 349 3.45 32.54 -25.49
C GLN A 349 4.88 32.37 -24.97
N LYS A 350 5.91 32.53 -25.82
CA LYS A 350 7.32 32.49 -25.40
C LYS A 350 7.79 33.79 -24.76
N ASP A 351 7.16 34.91 -25.13
CA ASP A 351 7.48 36.25 -24.62
C ASP A 351 6.91 36.53 -23.22
N GLU A 352 5.96 35.71 -22.74
CA GLU A 352 5.50 35.73 -21.35
C GLU A 352 6.46 34.90 -20.48
N GLU A 353 7.23 35.54 -19.58
CA GLU A 353 8.27 34.96 -18.71
C GLU A 353 7.84 33.77 -17.79
N LYS A 354 6.59 33.27 -17.89
CA LYS A 354 6.02 32.22 -17.02
C LYS A 354 5.74 30.88 -17.70
N THR A 355 6.15 30.68 -18.95
CA THR A 355 5.80 29.46 -19.68
C THR A 355 6.73 28.30 -19.34
N LYS A 356 6.23 27.29 -18.62
CA LYS A 356 6.98 26.07 -18.28
C LYS A 356 7.40 25.34 -19.57
N ASN A 357 8.64 24.87 -19.62
CA ASN A 357 9.08 24.03 -20.73
C ASN A 357 8.32 22.69 -20.70
N PRO A 358 7.55 22.33 -21.75
CA PRO A 358 6.79 21.08 -21.77
C PRO A 358 7.69 19.84 -21.64
N GLU A 359 8.98 19.93 -22.00
CA GLU A 359 9.91 18.82 -21.91
C GLU A 359 10.41 18.52 -20.49
N ASP A 360 10.14 19.41 -19.53
CA ASP A 360 10.36 19.12 -18.11
C ASP A 360 9.33 18.11 -17.57
N GLU A 361 8.29 17.80 -18.35
CA GLU A 361 7.32 16.75 -18.02
C GLU A 361 8.00 15.38 -17.89
N LYS A 362 7.51 14.59 -16.92
CA LYS A 362 7.98 13.24 -16.67
C LYS A 362 7.52 12.27 -17.75
N LEU A 363 8.47 11.75 -18.52
CA LEU A 363 8.24 10.66 -19.46
C LEU A 363 7.98 9.32 -18.75
N ILE A 364 8.75 8.95 -17.71
CA ILE A 364 8.48 7.74 -16.93
C ILE A 364 9.12 7.80 -15.53
N LYS A 365 8.69 6.89 -14.63
CA LYS A 365 9.29 6.64 -13.31
C LYS A 365 9.23 5.16 -13.01
N PHE A 366 10.27 4.63 -12.39
CA PHE A 366 10.31 3.26 -11.85
C PHE A 366 10.33 3.29 -10.32
N PRO A 367 9.19 3.60 -9.67
CA PRO A 367 9.15 3.78 -8.23
C PRO A 367 9.70 2.56 -7.47
N ALA A 368 9.44 1.33 -7.94
CA ALA A 368 9.91 0.13 -7.26
C ALA A 368 11.41 -0.07 -7.47
N TRP A 369 11.89 0.00 -8.71
CA TRP A 369 13.32 -0.05 -9.04
C TRP A 369 14.14 0.94 -8.22
N HIS A 370 13.76 2.22 -8.22
CA HIS A 370 14.52 3.26 -7.49
C HIS A 370 14.40 3.09 -5.97
N SER A 371 13.25 2.64 -5.47
CA SER A 371 13.07 2.38 -4.04
C SER A 371 13.96 1.23 -3.57
N LEU A 372 14.02 0.13 -4.32
CA LEU A 372 14.88 -1.01 -4.02
C LEU A 372 16.36 -0.62 -4.10
N LYS A 373 16.78 0.01 -5.21
CA LYS A 373 18.15 0.51 -5.39
C LYS A 373 18.60 1.39 -4.22
N ARG A 374 17.79 2.39 -3.87
CA ARG A 374 18.11 3.32 -2.79
C ARG A 374 18.20 2.61 -1.45
N LYS A 375 17.23 1.77 -1.10
CA LYS A 375 17.19 1.10 0.20
C LYS A 375 18.35 0.12 0.38
N LEU A 376 18.70 -0.63 -0.67
CA LEU A 376 19.82 -1.56 -0.61
C LEU A 376 21.16 -0.80 -0.55
N LYS A 377 21.29 0.31 -1.28
CA LYS A 377 22.44 1.22 -1.15
C LYS A 377 22.58 1.78 0.27
N GLU A 378 21.50 2.27 0.87
CA GLU A 378 21.48 2.75 2.26
C GLU A 378 21.95 1.70 3.28
N LYS A 379 21.81 0.40 2.96
CA LYS A 379 22.18 -0.72 3.81
C LYS A 379 23.54 -1.35 3.44
N GLY A 380 24.29 -0.76 2.50
CA GLY A 380 25.59 -1.27 2.04
C GLY A 380 25.49 -2.58 1.25
N LEU A 381 24.39 -2.76 0.51
CA LEU A 381 24.08 -3.94 -0.30
C LEU A 381 24.09 -3.62 -1.80
N GLU A 382 25.00 -2.74 -2.23
CA GLU A 382 25.12 -2.33 -3.63
C GLU A 382 25.52 -3.48 -4.56
N GLY A 383 26.38 -4.39 -4.10
CA GLY A 383 26.81 -5.55 -4.87
C GLY A 383 25.66 -6.53 -5.13
N GLU A 384 24.86 -6.81 -4.09
CA GLU A 384 23.65 -7.64 -4.19
C GLU A 384 22.60 -7.00 -5.09
N TRP A 385 22.40 -5.68 -4.96
CA TRP A 385 21.53 -4.94 -5.88
C TRP A 385 22.04 -5.05 -7.33
N GLN A 386 23.34 -4.86 -7.57
CA GLN A 386 23.92 -4.97 -8.90
C GLN A 386 23.69 -6.36 -9.49
N GLN A 387 23.93 -7.42 -8.72
CA GLN A 387 23.70 -8.80 -9.15
C GLN A 387 22.26 -9.03 -9.62
N ILE A 388 21.26 -8.65 -8.82
CA ILE A 388 19.84 -8.89 -9.17
C ILE A 388 19.34 -7.95 -10.27
N SER A 389 19.83 -6.71 -10.31
CA SER A 389 19.39 -5.70 -11.28
C SER A 389 19.98 -5.94 -12.67
N VAL A 390 21.24 -6.37 -12.77
CA VAL A 390 21.87 -6.76 -14.04
C VAL A 390 21.18 -8.01 -14.60
N ALA A 391 20.97 -9.05 -13.79
CA ALA A 391 20.26 -10.24 -14.23
C ALA A 391 18.85 -9.92 -14.79
N ALA A 392 18.12 -9.01 -14.15
CA ALA A 392 16.82 -8.58 -14.64
C ALA A 392 16.90 -7.83 -15.98
N LEU A 393 17.89 -6.95 -16.16
CA LEU A 393 18.13 -6.22 -17.41
C LEU A 393 18.61 -7.14 -18.55
N GLU A 394 19.26 -8.25 -18.23
CA GLU A 394 19.69 -9.30 -19.17
C GLU A 394 18.60 -10.35 -19.48
N GLY A 395 17.35 -10.10 -19.07
CA GLY A 395 16.22 -10.96 -19.40
C GLY A 395 15.91 -12.06 -18.38
N LYS A 396 16.51 -12.01 -17.18
CA LYS A 396 16.22 -12.91 -16.04
C LYS A 396 15.60 -12.15 -14.86
N PRO A 397 14.37 -11.59 -15.00
CA PRO A 397 13.76 -10.72 -13.98
C PRO A 397 13.09 -11.47 -12.81
N GLN A 398 13.02 -12.80 -12.85
CA GLN A 398 12.14 -13.60 -12.00
C GLN A 398 12.39 -13.36 -10.50
N LEU A 399 13.65 -13.27 -10.08
CA LEU A 399 13.98 -13.03 -8.68
C LEU A 399 13.47 -11.65 -8.20
N LEU A 400 13.66 -10.61 -9.01
CA LEU A 400 13.24 -9.25 -8.68
C LEU A 400 11.72 -9.12 -8.66
N ASP A 401 11.02 -9.81 -9.57
CA ASP A 401 9.56 -9.86 -9.56
C ASP A 401 9.00 -10.66 -8.39
N GLN A 402 9.63 -11.78 -8.01
CA GLN A 402 9.25 -12.56 -6.83
C GLN A 402 9.40 -11.74 -5.54
N ILE A 403 10.49 -10.97 -5.41
CA ILE A 403 10.65 -10.00 -4.32
C ILE A 403 9.48 -9.01 -4.34
N ALA A 404 9.16 -8.42 -5.49
CA ALA A 404 8.04 -7.48 -5.60
C ALA A 404 6.68 -8.11 -5.23
N VAL A 405 6.45 -9.38 -5.58
CA VAL A 405 5.25 -10.14 -5.15
C VAL A 405 5.20 -10.25 -3.64
N VAL A 406 6.28 -10.71 -3.00
CA VAL A 406 6.31 -10.88 -1.54
C VAL A 406 6.05 -9.54 -0.83
N LEU A 407 6.72 -8.47 -1.25
CA LEU A 407 6.56 -7.12 -0.68
C LEU A 407 5.16 -6.51 -0.93
N SER A 408 4.45 -6.99 -1.95
CA SER A 408 3.10 -6.52 -2.31
C SER A 408 1.99 -7.30 -1.61
N VAL A 409 2.20 -8.60 -1.36
CA VAL A 409 1.17 -9.51 -0.82
C VAL A 409 1.26 -9.64 0.70
N TYR A 410 2.46 -9.67 1.27
CA TYR A 410 2.68 -9.86 2.71
C TYR A 410 2.99 -8.54 3.38
N LYS A 411 2.30 -8.26 4.49
CA LYS A 411 2.31 -6.94 5.17
C LYS A 411 2.82 -6.98 6.60
N GLU A 412 2.94 -8.18 7.18
CA GLU A 412 3.48 -8.39 8.52
C GLU A 412 4.92 -8.90 8.41
N ASP A 413 5.79 -8.43 9.29
CA ASP A 413 7.23 -8.72 9.21
C ASP A 413 7.53 -10.23 9.29
N HIS A 414 6.78 -10.97 10.10
CA HIS A 414 6.95 -12.43 10.25
C HIS A 414 6.67 -13.17 8.94
N ASP A 415 5.50 -12.94 8.34
CA ASP A 415 5.09 -13.63 7.12
C ASP A 415 5.95 -13.18 5.92
N LEU A 416 6.27 -11.89 5.84
CA LEU A 416 7.17 -11.36 4.84
C LEU A 416 8.56 -12.01 4.94
N THR A 417 9.11 -12.14 6.15
CA THR A 417 10.40 -12.81 6.38
C THR A 417 10.34 -14.28 5.96
N LYS A 418 9.29 -15.00 6.36
CA LYS A 418 9.08 -16.42 6.01
C LYS A 418 9.03 -16.63 4.49
N GLU A 419 8.37 -15.75 3.76
CA GLU A 419 8.23 -15.87 2.31
C GLU A 419 9.50 -15.44 1.56
N LEU A 420 10.20 -14.40 2.03
CA LEU A 420 11.50 -14.02 1.47
C LEU A 420 12.58 -15.09 1.70
N GLN A 421 12.52 -15.83 2.82
CA GLN A 421 13.45 -16.93 3.10
C GLN A 421 13.41 -18.05 2.04
N LYS A 422 12.26 -18.24 1.39
CA LYS A 422 12.07 -19.24 0.32
C LYS A 422 12.76 -18.83 -0.98
N LEU A 423 13.09 -17.55 -1.16
CA LEU A 423 13.74 -17.05 -2.36
C LEU A 423 15.27 -17.26 -2.29
N GLU A 424 15.90 -17.43 -3.44
CA GLU A 424 17.35 -17.53 -3.59
C GLU A 424 18.00 -16.15 -3.58
N LEU A 425 17.90 -15.45 -2.44
CA LEU A 425 18.47 -14.12 -2.26
C LEU A 425 19.99 -14.19 -2.00
N PRO A 426 20.81 -13.35 -2.65
CA PRO A 426 22.19 -13.16 -2.25
C PRO A 426 22.22 -12.52 -0.85
N ASN A 427 23.21 -12.84 -0.02
CA ASN A 427 23.32 -12.30 1.35
C ASN A 427 21.97 -12.29 2.12
N LYS A 428 21.32 -13.46 2.12
CA LYS A 428 19.89 -13.63 2.44
C LYS A 428 19.45 -12.88 3.70
N THR A 429 20.20 -12.99 4.80
CA THR A 429 19.86 -12.33 6.08
C THR A 429 19.80 -10.81 5.96
N ARG A 430 20.83 -10.18 5.39
CA ARG A 430 20.88 -8.70 5.25
C ARG A 430 19.87 -8.19 4.23
N MET A 431 19.66 -8.94 3.14
CA MET A 431 18.62 -8.63 2.15
C MET A 431 17.22 -8.64 2.78
N ILE A 432 16.88 -9.67 3.54
CA ILE A 432 15.58 -9.75 4.23
C ILE A 432 15.40 -8.57 5.20
N GLU A 433 16.44 -8.23 5.95
CA GLU A 433 16.41 -7.10 6.87
C GLU A 433 16.10 -5.79 6.14
N ALA A 434 16.80 -5.51 5.03
CA ALA A 434 16.63 -4.31 4.22
C ALA A 434 15.27 -4.26 3.50
N LEU A 435 14.85 -5.38 2.90
CA LEU A 435 13.60 -5.49 2.17
C LEU A 435 12.37 -5.39 3.10
N GLY A 436 12.49 -5.77 4.38
CA GLY A 436 11.42 -5.62 5.37
C GLY A 436 11.05 -4.17 5.70
N GLU A 437 11.85 -3.18 5.28
CA GLU A 437 11.51 -1.76 5.36
C GLU A 437 10.72 -1.25 4.14
N ILE A 438 10.46 -2.11 3.15
CA ILE A 438 9.77 -1.76 1.91
C ILE A 438 8.42 -2.48 1.86
N SER A 439 7.39 -1.77 1.42
CA SER A 439 6.12 -2.41 1.07
C SER A 439 5.53 -1.75 -0.17
N PHE A 440 5.09 -2.59 -1.10
CA PHE A 440 4.48 -2.13 -2.33
C PHE A 440 2.96 -2.31 -2.32
N LYS A 441 2.30 -1.54 -3.16
CA LYS A 441 0.85 -1.51 -3.30
C LYS A 441 0.53 -1.54 -4.80
N GLU A 442 -0.73 -1.81 -5.10
CA GLU A 442 -1.27 -1.84 -6.45
C GLU A 442 -0.78 -3.00 -7.33
N PHE A 443 -1.66 -3.38 -8.25
CA PHE A 443 -1.44 -4.48 -9.17
C PHE A 443 -1.75 -4.03 -10.59
N HIS A 444 -1.00 -4.57 -11.54
CA HIS A 444 -1.16 -4.39 -12.97
C HIS A 444 -2.44 -5.09 -13.46
N ALA A 445 -2.87 -4.86 -14.71
CA ALA A 445 -4.01 -5.59 -15.29
C ALA A 445 -3.67 -7.03 -15.71
N LEU A 446 -2.38 -7.31 -15.91
CA LEU A 446 -1.85 -8.58 -16.42
C LEU A 446 -1.08 -9.34 -15.33
N SER A 447 -1.03 -10.67 -15.42
CA SER A 447 -0.21 -11.54 -14.58
C SER A 447 1.26 -11.51 -15.01
N LEU A 448 2.17 -11.92 -14.11
CA LEU A 448 3.59 -12.08 -14.45
C LEU A 448 3.78 -13.09 -15.57
N LYS A 449 3.03 -14.20 -15.56
CA LYS A 449 3.03 -15.21 -16.62
C LYS A 449 2.72 -14.62 -18.00
N ALA A 450 1.70 -13.77 -18.10
CA ALA A 450 1.37 -13.09 -19.35
C ALA A 450 2.46 -12.08 -19.73
N LEU A 451 2.96 -11.30 -18.75
CA LEU A 451 3.99 -10.31 -18.98
C LEU A 451 5.33 -10.93 -19.44
N TYR A 452 5.72 -12.08 -18.92
CA TYR A 452 6.90 -12.83 -19.37
C TYR A 452 6.81 -13.29 -20.82
N LYS A 453 5.60 -13.50 -21.34
CA LYS A 453 5.39 -13.78 -22.76
C LYS A 453 5.44 -12.50 -23.58
N ILE A 454 4.83 -11.41 -23.11
CA ILE A 454 4.64 -10.16 -23.88
C ILE A 454 5.92 -9.32 -23.96
N VAL A 455 6.60 -9.09 -22.83
CA VAL A 455 7.73 -8.14 -22.74
C VAL A 455 8.87 -8.48 -23.71
N PRO A 456 9.32 -9.74 -23.84
CA PRO A 456 10.38 -10.07 -24.79
C PRO A 456 10.06 -9.67 -26.25
N PHE A 457 8.81 -9.87 -26.70
CA PHE A 457 8.41 -9.45 -28.04
C PHE A 457 8.44 -7.92 -28.20
N MET A 458 8.04 -7.17 -27.16
CA MET A 458 8.11 -5.71 -27.19
C MET A 458 9.55 -5.19 -27.24
N GLU A 459 10.50 -5.90 -26.61
CA GLU A 459 11.93 -5.58 -26.68
C GLU A 459 12.51 -5.87 -28.06
N VAL A 460 12.13 -6.99 -28.67
CA VAL A 460 12.53 -7.30 -30.05
C VAL A 460 12.00 -6.24 -31.02
N MET A 461 10.76 -5.75 -30.83
CA MET A 461 10.24 -4.61 -31.60
C MET A 461 11.06 -3.33 -31.40
N CYS A 462 11.64 -3.11 -30.23
CA CYS A 462 12.54 -1.98 -30.00
C CYS A 462 13.84 -2.15 -30.79
N GLN A 463 14.34 -3.38 -30.92
CA GLN A 463 15.63 -3.68 -31.55
C GLN A 463 15.55 -3.83 -33.08
N HIS A 464 14.43 -4.35 -33.61
CA HIS A 464 14.28 -4.70 -35.03
C HIS A 464 13.01 -4.07 -35.63
N PHE A 465 13.09 -2.78 -35.97
CA PHE A 465 12.01 -2.11 -36.70
C PHE A 465 12.11 -2.39 -38.21
N SER A 466 11.67 -3.57 -38.65
CA SER A 466 11.38 -3.85 -40.06
C SER A 466 9.86 -4.02 -40.24
N GLY A 467 9.27 -3.32 -41.21
CA GLY A 467 7.81 -3.30 -41.41
C GLY A 467 7.16 -4.68 -41.67
N HIS A 468 7.96 -5.71 -41.94
CA HIS A 468 7.52 -7.10 -42.07
C HIS A 468 7.16 -7.76 -40.72
N ASN A 469 7.85 -7.41 -39.63
CA ASN A 469 7.61 -8.01 -38.30
C ASN A 469 6.30 -7.53 -37.65
N VAL A 470 5.78 -6.36 -38.05
CA VAL A 470 4.49 -5.85 -37.53
C VAL A 470 3.32 -6.73 -37.97
N LYS A 471 3.35 -7.32 -39.18
CA LYS A 471 2.30 -8.23 -39.65
C LYS A 471 2.35 -9.59 -38.96
N GLN A 472 3.55 -10.14 -38.72
CA GLN A 472 3.72 -11.38 -37.96
C GLN A 472 3.41 -11.19 -36.47
N LEU A 473 3.74 -10.04 -35.89
CA LEU A 473 3.38 -9.68 -34.53
C LEU A 473 1.88 -9.41 -34.39
N CYS A 474 1.25 -8.71 -35.33
CA CYS A 474 -0.21 -8.64 -35.39
C CYS A 474 -0.82 -10.02 -35.58
N ALA A 475 -0.20 -10.95 -36.32
CA ALA A 475 -0.69 -12.31 -36.47
C ALA A 475 -0.48 -13.18 -35.22
N ALA A 476 0.62 -13.00 -34.46
CA ALA A 476 0.89 -13.70 -33.20
C ALA A 476 0.06 -13.11 -32.04
N ILE A 477 -0.12 -11.79 -32.03
CA ILE A 477 -1.06 -11.11 -31.13
C ILE A 477 -2.50 -11.44 -31.53
N ARG A 478 -2.86 -11.57 -32.82
CA ARG A 478 -4.19 -12.04 -33.29
C ARG A 478 -4.40 -13.54 -33.08
N SER A 479 -3.36 -14.37 -33.09
CA SER A 479 -3.48 -15.81 -32.74
C SER A 479 -3.61 -15.98 -31.22
N LEU A 480 -3.03 -15.09 -30.41
CA LEU A 480 -3.35 -14.92 -28.99
C LEU A 480 -4.68 -14.18 -28.76
N ALA A 481 -5.16 -13.40 -29.74
CA ALA A 481 -6.38 -12.60 -29.72
C ALA A 481 -7.40 -13.05 -30.77
N ALA A 482 -7.78 -14.33 -30.71
CA ALA A 482 -9.15 -14.74 -31.02
C ALA A 482 -10.17 -14.17 -29.99
N ILE A 483 -9.77 -13.20 -29.16
CA ILE A 483 -10.55 -12.58 -28.10
C ILE A 483 -10.38 -11.05 -28.22
N ASN A 484 -11.33 -10.45 -28.94
CA ASN A 484 -11.75 -9.05 -29.00
C ASN A 484 -10.70 -7.92 -28.85
N ILE A 485 -10.46 -7.23 -29.97
CA ILE A 485 -9.72 -5.99 -30.11
C ILE A 485 -10.62 -4.82 -29.71
N HIS A 486 -10.33 -4.14 -28.59
CA HIS A 486 -10.81 -2.76 -28.41
C HIS A 486 -9.92 -1.83 -27.56
N TRP A 487 -8.74 -2.26 -27.09
CA TRP A 487 -8.02 -1.54 -26.02
C TRP A 487 -6.70 -0.86 -26.37
N LEU A 488 -6.31 -0.79 -27.65
CA LEU A 488 -5.07 -0.11 -28.04
C LEU A 488 -5.11 1.44 -27.96
N ASN A 489 -6.26 2.04 -27.62
CA ASN A 489 -6.42 3.50 -27.53
C ASN A 489 -6.76 4.03 -26.13
N ALA A 490 -6.67 3.22 -25.07
CA ALA A 490 -7.11 3.63 -23.72
C ALA A 490 -6.09 3.35 -22.60
N VAL A 491 -4.79 3.44 -22.86
CA VAL A 491 -3.73 3.66 -21.84
C VAL A 491 -2.71 4.61 -22.45
#